data_AF-A0A2K5YK06-F1
#
_entry.id   AF-A0A2K5YK06-F1
#
_cell.length_a   1.000
_cell.length_b   1.000
_cell.length_c   1.000
_cell.angle_alpha   90.00
_cell.angle_beta   90.00
_cell.angle_gamma   90.00
#
_symmetry.space_group_name_H-M   'P 1'
#
loop_
_entity.id
_entity.type
_entity.pdbx_description
1 polymer ?
#
loop_
_entity_poly.entity_id
_entity_poly.type
_entity_poly.pdbx_seq_one_letter_code
_entity_poly.pdbx_strand_id
1 'polypeptide(L)'
;VAPSVEAFDKLMNSMVAEFLKNSRILAGDVETHEYQEDRNDLVISETELRQVAYIFKCEKSTLQIKGKVNSIIIDNCKKLGLVFDNVVGIVEVINSQDIQIQVMGRVPTISINKTEGCHIYLSEDALDCEIVSAKSSEMNILIPQDGDYREFPVPEQFKTAWDGSKLITEPAEIMA
;
A
#
# COMPACT_ATOMS: atom_id res chain seq x y z
N VAL A 1 -24.23 14.77 15.43
CA VAL A 1 -23.24 13.67 15.43
C VAL A 1 -22.86 13.39 16.88
N ALA A 2 -22.55 12.15 17.26
CA ALA A 2 -22.22 11.84 18.66
C ALA A 2 -20.90 12.55 19.05
N PRO A 3 -20.78 13.16 20.26
CA PRO A 3 -19.58 13.89 20.68
C PRO A 3 -18.28 13.07 20.64
N SER A 4 -18.39 11.75 20.71
CA SER A 4 -17.28 10.81 20.58
C SER A 4 -16.72 10.72 19.16
N VAL A 5 -17.56 10.91 18.14
CA VAL A 5 -17.15 10.90 16.73
C VAL A 5 -16.41 12.19 16.40
N GLU A 6 -16.89 13.34 16.86
CA GLU A 6 -16.20 14.63 16.68
C GLU A 6 -14.85 14.68 17.42
N ALA A 7 -14.76 14.08 18.61
CA ALA A 7 -13.51 13.96 19.34
C ALA A 7 -12.50 13.02 18.64
N PHE A 8 -12.99 11.92 18.06
CA PHE A 8 -12.17 10.98 17.28
C PHE A 8 -11.68 11.62 15.98
N ASP A 9 -12.56 12.29 15.23
CA ASP A 9 -12.19 13.01 14.01
C ASP A 9 -11.17 14.11 14.30
N LYS A 10 -11.32 14.82 15.42
CA LYS A 10 -10.35 15.83 15.84
C LYS A 10 -9.00 15.23 16.22
N LEU A 11 -9.00 14.07 16.88
CA LEU A 11 -7.79 13.30 17.22
C LEU A 11 -7.07 12.84 15.95
N MET A 12 -7.80 12.21 15.01
CA MET A 12 -7.27 11.75 13.74
C MET A 12 -6.72 12.90 12.90
N ASN A 13 -7.46 13.99 12.78
CA ASN A 13 -7.01 15.20 12.06
C ASN A 13 -5.76 15.81 12.72
N SER A 14 -5.66 15.79 14.04
CA SER A 14 -4.47 16.29 14.75
C SER A 14 -3.24 15.42 14.53
N MET A 15 -3.42 14.08 14.52
CA MET A 15 -2.35 13.13 14.26
C MET A 15 -1.86 13.23 12.80
N VAL A 16 -2.78 13.38 11.85
CA VAL A 16 -2.45 13.59 10.43
C VAL A 16 -1.72 14.92 10.24
N ALA A 17 -2.19 16.01 10.87
CA ALA A 17 -1.53 17.31 10.79
C ALA A 17 -0.13 17.30 11.43
N GLU A 18 0.06 16.57 12.53
CA GLU A 18 1.35 16.42 13.19
C GLU A 18 2.30 15.50 12.41
N PHE A 19 1.77 14.45 11.76
CA PHE A 19 2.50 13.62 10.81
C PHE A 19 2.98 14.43 9.61
N LEU A 20 2.12 15.24 8.98
CA LEU A 20 2.48 16.14 7.87
C LEU A 20 3.48 17.23 8.27
N LYS A 21 3.48 17.63 9.54
CA LYS A 21 4.42 18.63 10.08
C LYS A 21 5.79 18.04 10.40
N ASN A 22 5.84 16.75 10.77
CA ASN A 22 7.06 16.03 11.13
C ASN A 22 7.63 15.19 9.97
N SER A 23 6.84 14.95 8.92
CA SER A 23 7.37 14.50 7.64
C SER A 23 8.17 15.67 7.08
N ARG A 24 9.50 15.58 7.22
CA ARG A 24 10.41 16.41 6.45
C ARG A 24 10.16 16.08 4.98
N ILE A 25 9.29 16.88 4.37
CA ILE A 25 9.22 17.13 2.94
C ILE A 25 10.67 17.28 2.46
N LEU A 26 11.03 16.58 1.38
CA LEU A 26 12.26 16.90 0.65
C LEU A 26 12.05 18.26 0.01
N ALA A 27 12.25 19.31 0.78
CA ALA A 27 12.78 20.54 0.24
C ALA A 27 14.28 20.24 0.02
N GLY A 28 14.69 19.73 -1.13
CA GLY A 28 14.51 20.45 -2.39
C GLY A 28 13.85 19.76 -3.60
N ASP A 29 13.30 18.53 -3.54
CA ASP A 29 12.74 17.85 -4.73
C ASP A 29 11.48 16.97 -4.48
N VAL A 30 10.71 17.17 -3.41
CA VAL A 30 9.37 16.58 -3.28
C VAL A 30 8.35 17.64 -3.62
N GLU A 31 7.95 17.64 -4.90
CA GLU A 31 6.58 17.99 -5.24
C GLU A 31 5.67 17.07 -4.41
N THR A 32 4.88 17.67 -3.53
CA THR A 32 3.76 17.02 -2.86
C THR A 32 2.82 16.47 -3.93
N HIS A 33 2.86 15.16 -4.15
CA HIS A 33 1.92 14.46 -5.01
C HIS A 33 0.63 14.17 -4.22
N GLU A 34 0.04 15.22 -3.66
CA GLU A 34 -1.32 15.17 -3.15
C GLU A 34 -2.25 15.66 -4.25
N TYR A 35 -3.46 15.11 -4.35
CA TYR A 35 -4.49 15.59 -5.28
C TYR A 35 -4.10 15.55 -6.77
N GLN A 36 -3.19 14.63 -7.15
CA GLN A 36 -2.87 14.42 -8.56
C GLN A 36 -4.05 13.71 -9.24
N GLU A 37 -4.52 14.25 -10.36
CA GLU A 37 -5.56 13.67 -11.20
C GLU A 37 -5.07 13.60 -12.64
N ASP A 38 -5.19 12.44 -13.28
CA ASP A 38 -4.85 12.22 -14.69
C ASP A 38 -3.36 12.49 -15.03
N ARG A 39 -2.44 12.11 -14.13
CA ARG A 39 -0.99 12.30 -14.29
C ARG A 39 -0.25 10.96 -14.29
N ASN A 40 0.27 10.57 -15.45
CA ASN A 40 0.93 9.27 -15.65
C ASN A 40 2.45 9.35 -15.79
N ASP A 41 3.03 10.53 -15.54
CA ASP A 41 4.45 10.85 -15.77
C ASP A 41 5.18 11.30 -14.49
N LEU A 42 4.60 11.06 -13.32
CA LEU A 42 5.16 11.51 -12.05
C LEU A 42 6.36 10.63 -11.67
N VAL A 43 7.52 11.26 -11.42
CA VAL A 43 8.75 10.55 -11.07
C VAL A 43 9.46 11.27 -9.92
N ILE A 44 9.74 10.54 -8.83
CA ILE A 44 10.65 10.96 -7.77
C ILE A 44 12.00 10.29 -8.06
N SER A 45 12.95 11.06 -8.60
CA SER A 45 14.26 10.55 -9.06
C SER A 45 15.33 10.55 -7.98
N GLU A 46 15.26 11.48 -7.02
CA GLU A 46 16.27 11.65 -5.97
C GLU A 46 15.70 11.22 -4.62
N THR A 47 16.15 10.07 -4.10
CA THR A 47 15.71 9.54 -2.82
C THR A 47 16.87 9.21 -1.88
N GLU A 48 16.60 9.26 -0.58
CA GLU A 48 17.49 8.84 0.50
C GLU A 48 16.83 7.75 1.34
N LEU A 49 17.65 6.83 1.85
CA LEU A 49 17.21 5.64 2.59
C LEU A 49 16.33 5.92 3.82
N ARG A 50 16.42 7.12 4.41
CA ARG A 50 15.66 7.53 5.60
C ARG A 50 14.27 8.10 5.29
N GLN A 51 13.98 8.35 4.02
CA GLN A 51 12.78 9.07 3.61
C GLN A 51 11.54 8.18 3.63
N VAL A 52 10.39 8.79 3.86
CA VAL A 52 9.09 8.13 3.79
C VAL A 52 8.28 8.84 2.72
N ALA A 53 7.75 8.10 1.75
CA ALA A 53 6.84 8.64 0.75
C ALA A 53 5.40 8.52 1.24
N TYR A 54 4.64 9.61 1.20
CA TYR A 54 3.22 9.63 1.55
C TYR A 54 2.43 10.10 0.33
N ILE A 55 1.63 9.20 -0.25
CA ILE A 55 0.85 9.42 -1.47
C ILE A 55 -0.61 9.48 -1.05
N PHE A 56 -1.21 10.67 -1.16
CA PHE A 56 -2.51 10.94 -0.56
C PHE A 56 -3.50 11.50 -1.58
N LYS A 57 -4.70 10.91 -1.63
CA LYS A 57 -5.80 11.39 -2.50
C LYS A 57 -5.39 11.59 -3.97
N CYS A 58 -4.56 10.71 -4.50
CA CYS A 58 -4.28 10.67 -5.94
C CYS A 58 -5.34 9.84 -6.66
N GLU A 59 -5.75 10.29 -7.84
CA GLU A 59 -6.71 9.60 -8.68
C GLU A 59 -6.19 9.46 -10.12
N LYS A 60 -6.40 8.29 -10.75
CA LYS A 60 -6.06 8.02 -12.17
C LYS A 60 -4.65 8.49 -12.54
N SER A 61 -3.67 8.12 -11.72
CA SER A 61 -2.30 8.62 -11.85
C SER A 61 -1.31 7.48 -11.72
N THR A 62 -0.10 7.70 -12.24
CA THR A 62 1.02 6.77 -12.11
C THR A 62 2.21 7.51 -11.54
N LEU A 63 2.79 6.98 -10.46
CA LEU A 63 3.97 7.51 -9.79
C LEU A 63 5.10 6.50 -9.82
N GLN A 64 6.31 6.95 -10.18
CA GLN A 64 7.53 6.17 -10.08
C GLN A 64 8.44 6.73 -8.98
N ILE A 65 8.90 5.88 -8.05
CA ILE A 65 9.87 6.24 -7.02
C ILE A 65 11.18 5.46 -7.27
N LYS A 66 12.21 6.18 -7.69
CA LYS A 66 13.53 5.59 -7.97
C LYS A 66 14.40 5.58 -6.71
N GLY A 67 15.32 4.62 -6.64
CA GLY A 67 16.27 4.48 -5.54
C GLY A 67 15.75 3.66 -4.36
N LYS A 68 16.04 4.10 -3.13
CA LYS A 68 15.71 3.33 -1.94
C LYS A 68 15.21 4.24 -0.84
N VAL A 69 13.98 4.00 -0.40
CA VAL A 69 13.32 4.76 0.68
C VAL A 69 13.06 3.86 1.89
N ASN A 70 12.74 4.47 3.03
CA ASN A 70 12.45 3.75 4.26
C ASN A 70 11.09 3.02 4.17
N SER A 71 10.04 3.76 3.80
CA SER A 71 8.68 3.24 3.63
C SER A 71 7.88 4.08 2.66
N ILE A 72 6.77 3.52 2.18
CA ILE A 72 5.80 4.18 1.30
C ILE A 72 4.41 3.97 1.88
N ILE A 73 3.57 5.01 1.90
CA ILE A 73 2.18 4.92 2.34
C ILE A 73 1.32 5.50 1.22
N ILE A 74 0.33 4.73 0.78
CA ILE A 74 -0.72 5.11 -0.16
C ILE A 74 -2.01 5.20 0.64
N ASP A 75 -2.59 6.39 0.74
CA ASP A 75 -3.82 6.62 1.51
C ASP A 75 -4.86 7.36 0.68
N ASN A 76 -6.10 6.89 0.74
CA ASN A 76 -7.24 7.51 0.07
C ASN A 76 -7.08 7.70 -1.46
N CYS A 77 -6.32 6.83 -2.14
CA CYS A 77 -6.07 6.91 -3.58
C CYS A 77 -7.04 6.05 -4.39
N LYS A 78 -7.26 6.40 -5.66
CA LYS A 78 -8.12 5.65 -6.58
C LYS A 78 -7.47 5.47 -7.95
N LYS A 79 -7.43 4.27 -8.53
CA LYS A 79 -6.81 4.05 -9.86
C LYS A 79 -5.37 4.58 -9.92
N LEU A 80 -4.59 4.28 -8.88
CA LEU A 80 -3.20 4.71 -8.76
C LEU A 80 -2.27 3.55 -9.14
N GLY A 81 -1.36 3.81 -10.07
CA GLY A 81 -0.17 2.98 -10.30
C GLY A 81 1.03 3.51 -9.50
N LEU A 82 1.71 2.64 -8.77
CA LEU A 82 2.99 2.93 -8.13
C LEU A 82 4.04 1.95 -8.65
N VAL A 83 5.14 2.48 -9.19
CA VAL A 83 6.35 1.71 -9.47
C VAL A 83 7.45 2.18 -8.53
N PHE A 84 8.13 1.28 -7.83
CA PHE A 84 9.24 1.66 -6.98
C PHE A 84 10.40 0.67 -7.03
N ASP A 85 11.60 1.19 -6.76
CA ASP A 85 12.82 0.38 -6.77
C ASP A 85 12.96 -0.45 -5.49
N ASN A 86 13.25 0.19 -4.34
CA ASN A 86 13.49 -0.53 -3.09
C ASN A 86 12.86 0.16 -1.88
N VAL A 87 12.37 -0.64 -0.94
CA VAL A 87 11.84 -0.19 0.35
C VAL A 87 12.56 -0.94 1.48
N VAL A 88 13.00 -0.22 2.51
CA VAL A 88 13.67 -0.82 3.67
C VAL A 88 12.68 -1.55 4.58
N GLY A 89 11.54 -0.93 4.84
CA GLY A 89 10.54 -1.40 5.78
C GLY A 89 9.30 -1.94 5.08
N ILE A 90 8.32 -1.07 4.87
CA ILE A 90 6.96 -1.46 4.49
C ILE A 90 6.38 -0.53 3.42
N VAL A 91 5.53 -1.10 2.56
CA VAL A 91 4.55 -0.34 1.77
C VAL A 91 3.17 -0.55 2.37
N GLU A 92 2.47 0.53 2.71
CA GLU A 92 1.11 0.48 3.26
C GLU A 92 0.11 1.05 2.27
N VAL A 93 -0.97 0.33 2.01
CA VAL A 93 -2.10 0.77 1.19
C VAL A 93 -3.33 0.85 2.07
N ILE A 94 -3.91 2.04 2.20
CA ILE A 94 -4.95 2.33 3.17
C ILE A 94 -6.11 3.08 2.49
N ASN A 95 -7.36 2.69 2.79
CA ASN A 95 -8.58 3.40 2.36
C ASN A 95 -8.64 3.68 0.84
N SER A 96 -8.11 2.78 0.02
CA SER A 96 -7.88 3.05 -1.41
C SER A 96 -8.70 2.12 -2.31
N GLN A 97 -8.74 2.40 -3.62
CA GLN A 97 -9.45 1.56 -4.59
C GLN A 97 -8.67 1.46 -5.90
N ASP A 98 -8.69 0.30 -6.57
CA ASP A 98 -8.03 0.07 -7.86
C ASP A 98 -6.53 0.47 -7.82
N ILE A 99 -5.76 -0.12 -6.92
CA ILE A 99 -4.34 0.19 -6.74
C ILE A 99 -3.48 -0.85 -7.46
N GLN A 100 -2.46 -0.39 -8.19
CA GLN A 100 -1.45 -1.25 -8.80
C GLN A 100 -0.08 -0.87 -8.26
N ILE A 101 0.67 -1.85 -7.77
CA ILE A 101 2.00 -1.65 -7.20
C ILE A 101 2.97 -2.58 -7.91
N GLN A 102 4.07 -2.04 -8.43
CA GLN A 102 5.17 -2.83 -8.98
C GLN A 102 6.46 -2.51 -8.24
N VAL A 103 7.09 -3.53 -7.68
CA VAL A 103 8.43 -3.43 -7.12
C VAL A 103 9.46 -3.91 -8.14
N MET A 104 10.51 -3.12 -8.35
CA MET A 104 11.60 -3.48 -9.27
C MET A 104 12.76 -4.17 -8.56
N GLY A 105 12.99 -3.84 -7.28
CA GLY A 105 13.99 -4.41 -6.39
C GLY A 105 13.34 -5.13 -5.22
N ARG A 106 13.72 -4.80 -3.97
CA ARG A 106 13.23 -5.53 -2.77
C ARG A 106 12.29 -4.70 -1.90
N VAL A 107 11.29 -5.39 -1.33
CA VAL A 107 10.39 -4.90 -0.28
C VAL A 107 10.10 -6.05 0.71
N PRO A 108 10.30 -5.84 2.02
CA PRO A 108 10.03 -6.90 3.00
C PRO A 108 8.56 -7.18 3.25
N THR A 109 7.72 -6.15 3.30
CA THR A 109 6.32 -6.28 3.67
C THR A 109 5.46 -5.29 2.87
N ILE A 110 4.30 -5.76 2.41
CA ILE A 110 3.23 -4.92 1.88
C ILE A 110 1.96 -5.16 2.70
N SER A 111 1.40 -4.08 3.24
CA SER A 111 0.17 -4.09 4.04
C SER A 111 -0.97 -3.46 3.26
N ILE A 112 -2.13 -4.12 3.22
CA ILE A 112 -3.33 -3.70 2.50
C ILE A 112 -4.50 -3.61 3.46
N ASN A 113 -4.97 -2.41 3.76
CA ASN A 113 -5.99 -2.17 4.78
C ASN A 113 -7.15 -1.30 4.26
N LYS A 114 -8.39 -1.81 4.35
CA LYS A 114 -9.59 -1.10 3.85
C LYS A 114 -9.45 -0.67 2.39
N THR A 115 -8.92 -1.56 1.56
CA THR A 115 -8.71 -1.30 0.12
C THR A 115 -9.45 -2.34 -0.72
N GLU A 116 -10.08 -1.89 -1.80
CA GLU A 116 -10.81 -2.74 -2.76
C GLU A 116 -10.09 -2.68 -4.11
N GLY A 117 -9.62 -3.82 -4.63
CA GLY A 117 -8.82 -3.86 -5.85
C GLY A 117 -7.37 -3.44 -5.56
N CYS A 118 -6.49 -4.41 -5.37
CA CYS A 118 -5.06 -4.16 -5.16
C CYS A 118 -4.21 -5.24 -5.84
N HIS A 119 -3.50 -4.86 -6.90
CA HIS A 119 -2.62 -5.77 -7.65
C HIS A 119 -1.17 -5.45 -7.34
N ILE A 120 -0.42 -6.44 -6.85
CA ILE A 120 0.98 -6.29 -6.47
C ILE A 120 1.84 -7.16 -7.39
N TYR A 121 2.67 -6.52 -8.21
CA TYR A 121 3.65 -7.14 -9.09
C TYR A 121 4.99 -7.21 -8.34
N LEU A 122 5.37 -8.42 -7.94
CA LEU A 122 6.64 -8.67 -7.26
C LEU A 122 7.79 -8.76 -8.25
N SER A 123 9.01 -8.44 -7.81
CA SER A 123 10.23 -8.76 -8.53
C SER A 123 10.74 -10.15 -8.10
N GLU A 124 11.70 -10.68 -8.84
CA GLU A 124 12.46 -11.87 -8.43
C GLU A 124 13.18 -11.68 -7.07
N ASP A 125 13.53 -10.44 -6.72
CA ASP A 125 14.21 -10.08 -5.47
C ASP A 125 13.25 -9.84 -4.30
N ALA A 126 11.94 -9.88 -4.54
CA ALA A 126 10.89 -9.63 -3.56
C ALA A 126 9.94 -10.84 -3.37
N LEU A 127 10.33 -12.03 -3.82
CA LEU A 127 9.52 -13.25 -3.65
C LEU A 127 9.33 -13.64 -2.17
N ASP A 128 10.17 -13.13 -1.27
CA ASP A 128 10.06 -13.29 0.19
C ASP A 128 9.20 -12.20 0.85
N CYS A 129 8.57 -11.32 0.08
CA CYS A 129 7.71 -10.25 0.60
C CYS A 129 6.50 -10.83 1.34
N GLU A 130 6.32 -10.40 2.59
CA GLU A 130 5.12 -10.73 3.37
C GLU A 130 3.95 -9.83 2.98
N ILE A 131 2.78 -10.44 2.76
CA ILE A 131 1.54 -9.71 2.49
C ILE A 131 0.66 -9.75 3.73
N VAL A 132 0.34 -8.58 4.26
CA VAL A 132 -0.56 -8.42 5.40
C VAL A 132 -1.83 -7.75 4.90
N SER A 133 -2.99 -8.34 5.17
CA SER A 133 -4.28 -7.79 4.73
C SER A 133 -5.28 -7.66 5.87
N ALA A 134 -6.11 -6.61 5.80
CA ALA A 134 -7.20 -6.39 6.73
C ALA A 134 -8.34 -5.60 6.08
N LYS A 135 -9.56 -6.14 6.15
CA LYS A 135 -10.78 -5.46 5.63
C LYS A 135 -10.65 -5.02 4.16
N SER A 136 -9.96 -5.82 3.35
CA SER A 136 -9.65 -5.53 1.95
C SER A 136 -10.18 -6.65 1.07
N SER A 137 -10.45 -6.36 -0.19
CA SER A 137 -10.98 -7.31 -1.16
C SER A 137 -10.35 -7.13 -2.54
N GLU A 138 -10.49 -8.13 -3.42
CA GLU A 138 -9.96 -8.12 -4.80
C GLU A 138 -8.43 -7.87 -4.81
N MET A 139 -7.73 -8.61 -3.94
CA MET A 139 -6.28 -8.51 -3.77
C MET A 139 -5.58 -9.63 -4.54
N ASN A 140 -4.63 -9.27 -5.39
CA ASN A 140 -3.94 -10.20 -6.26
C ASN A 140 -2.43 -9.97 -6.20
N ILE A 141 -1.67 -11.05 -6.00
CA ILE A 141 -0.21 -11.04 -6.05
C ILE A 141 0.22 -11.65 -7.38
N LEU A 142 1.00 -10.88 -8.14
CA LEU A 142 1.53 -11.27 -9.43
C LEU A 142 3.00 -11.65 -9.23
N ILE A 143 3.28 -12.94 -9.43
CA ILE A 143 4.60 -13.55 -9.27
C ILE A 143 5.26 -13.64 -10.65
N PRO A 144 6.50 -13.13 -10.82
CA PRO A 144 7.21 -13.24 -12.09
C PRO A 144 7.52 -14.72 -12.39
N GLN A 145 7.19 -15.17 -13.59
CA GLN A 145 7.46 -16.52 -14.07
C GLN A 145 7.62 -16.53 -15.59
N ASP A 146 8.72 -17.08 -16.10
CA ASP A 146 8.97 -17.30 -17.54
C ASP A 146 8.84 -16.03 -18.43
N GLY A 147 9.16 -14.85 -17.88
CA GLY A 147 9.09 -13.57 -18.59
C GLY A 147 7.70 -12.93 -18.63
N ASP A 148 6.74 -13.51 -17.91
CA ASP A 148 5.41 -12.95 -17.66
C ASP A 148 5.10 -12.99 -16.15
N TYR A 149 3.85 -12.73 -15.76
CA TYR A 149 3.36 -12.84 -14.40
C TYR A 149 2.27 -13.89 -14.27
N ARG A 150 2.36 -14.67 -13.19
CA ARG A 150 1.26 -15.53 -12.75
C ARG A 150 0.54 -14.87 -11.58
N GLU A 151 -0.77 -14.77 -11.69
CA GLU A 151 -1.63 -14.12 -10.72
C GLU A 151 -2.15 -15.09 -9.66
N PHE A 152 -2.12 -14.65 -8.40
CA PHE A 152 -2.58 -15.42 -7.23
C PHE A 152 -3.48 -14.54 -6.35
N PRO A 153 -4.76 -14.91 -6.15
CA PRO A 153 -5.65 -14.15 -5.28
C PRO A 153 -5.27 -14.37 -3.81
N VAL A 154 -5.30 -13.30 -3.02
CA VAL A 154 -5.14 -13.35 -1.56
C VAL A 154 -6.48 -13.74 -0.91
N PRO A 155 -6.53 -14.73 -0.01
CA PRO A 155 -7.75 -15.04 0.73
C PRO A 155 -8.27 -13.85 1.53
N GLU A 156 -9.54 -13.54 1.31
CA GLU A 156 -10.25 -12.43 1.97
C GLU A 156 -11.40 -12.92 2.88
N GLN A 157 -11.74 -14.22 2.83
CA GLN A 157 -12.72 -14.85 3.69
C GLN A 157 -12.05 -15.90 4.58
N PHE A 158 -12.49 -15.98 5.84
CA PHE A 158 -11.92 -16.87 6.84
C PHE A 158 -13.03 -17.63 7.59
N LYS A 159 -12.85 -18.94 7.73
CA LYS A 159 -13.72 -19.78 8.56
C LYS A 159 -13.14 -19.86 9.95
N THR A 160 -13.93 -19.53 10.96
CA THR A 160 -13.55 -19.69 12.37
C THR A 160 -14.49 -20.69 13.04
N ALA A 161 -13.92 -21.71 13.67
CA ALA A 161 -14.65 -22.75 14.38
C ALA A 161 -14.09 -22.97 15.80
N TRP A 162 -14.96 -23.43 16.70
CA TRP A 162 -14.56 -23.88 18.04
C TRP A 162 -14.16 -25.35 18.02
N ASP A 163 -12.93 -25.68 18.45
CA ASP A 163 -12.41 -27.06 18.43
C ASP A 163 -12.68 -27.87 19.72
N GLY A 164 -13.38 -27.28 20.68
CA GLY A 164 -13.54 -27.83 22.04
C GLY A 164 -12.66 -27.13 23.09
N SER A 165 -11.67 -26.34 22.67
CA SER A 165 -10.69 -25.67 23.55
C SER A 165 -10.35 -24.23 23.16
N LYS A 166 -10.31 -23.92 21.85
CA LYS A 166 -9.97 -22.60 21.32
C LYS A 166 -10.69 -22.36 19.99
N LEU A 167 -10.63 -21.11 19.54
CA LEU A 167 -10.98 -20.75 18.18
C LEU A 167 -9.82 -21.12 17.25
N ILE A 168 -10.14 -21.80 16.15
CA ILE A 168 -9.23 -22.05 15.04
C ILE A 168 -9.79 -21.32 13.83
N THR A 169 -8.93 -20.54 13.17
CA THR A 169 -9.26 -19.77 11.98
C THR A 169 -8.39 -20.25 10.82
N GLU A 170 -9.01 -20.49 9.68
CA GLU A 170 -8.33 -20.83 8.43
C GLU A 170 -8.92 -20.02 7.27
N PRO A 171 -8.13 -19.72 6.22
CA PRO A 171 -8.68 -19.18 4.98
C PRO A 171 -9.80 -20.09 4.45
N ALA A 172 -10.93 -19.52 4.05
CA ALA A 172 -11.92 -20.27 3.31
C ALA A 172 -11.34 -20.63 1.94
N GLU A 173 -11.60 -21.86 1.45
CA GLU A 173 -11.10 -22.29 0.14
C GLU A 173 -11.57 -21.31 -0.94
N ILE A 174 -10.62 -20.61 -1.55
CA ILE A 174 -10.86 -19.93 -2.82
C ILE A 174 -10.81 -21.04 -3.86
N MET A 175 -11.94 -21.37 -4.47
CA MET A 175 -11.94 -22.16 -5.70
C MET A 175 -11.26 -21.31 -6.77
N ALA A 176 -9.96 -21.52 -6.95
CA ALA A 176 -9.17 -20.96 -8.05
C ALA A 176 -9.40 -21.78 -9.34
#